data_AF-A0AAV2B7C4-F1
#
_entry.id   AF-A0AAV2B7C4-F1
#
_cell.length_a   1.000
_cell.length_b   1.000
_cell.length_c   1.000
_cell.angle_alpha   90.00
_cell.angle_beta   90.00
_cell.angle_gamma   90.00
#
_symmetry.space_group_name_H-M   'P 1'
#
loop_
_entity.id
_entity.type
_entity.pdbx_description
1 polymer ?
#
loop_
_entity_poly.entity_id
_entity_poly.type
_entity_poly.pdbx_seq_one_letter_code
_entity_poly.pdbx_strand_id
1 'polypeptide(L)'
;MYMKDFSGELSEEELENYYFQLHDLNGDKQLDGLELLAAMNHVMERENEFTQQDIEENPHIRQSIQSWWNDKFQEDALYIDEILQEEDIDNDGYLSYIEFALGRAKERGEI
;
A
#
# COMPACT_ATOMS: atom_id res chain seq x y z
N MET A 1 -8.07 8.38 -8.37
CA MET A 1 -7.68 7.84 -9.70
C MET A 1 -8.37 6.50 -9.81
N TYR A 2 -9.25 6.31 -10.79
CA TYR A 2 -10.14 5.14 -10.83
C TYR A 2 -9.32 3.84 -10.89
N MET A 3 -9.48 2.95 -9.88
CA MET A 3 -9.17 1.54 -10.05
C MET A 3 -10.09 1.02 -11.15
N LYS A 4 -9.58 0.91 -12.38
CA LYS A 4 -10.30 0.23 -13.44
C LYS A 4 -10.37 -1.23 -13.02
N ASP A 5 -11.58 -1.74 -12.84
CA ASP A 5 -11.79 -3.15 -12.52
C ASP A 5 -11.43 -3.99 -13.74
N PHE A 6 -10.32 -4.73 -13.65
CA PHE A 6 -9.82 -5.63 -14.69
C PHE A 6 -10.14 -7.10 -14.39
N SER A 7 -10.94 -7.41 -13.36
CA SER A 7 -11.22 -8.79 -12.89
C SER A 7 -11.86 -9.72 -13.93
N GLY A 8 -12.30 -9.19 -15.09
CA GLY A 8 -12.77 -9.98 -16.23
C GLY A 8 -11.98 -9.77 -17.54
N GLU A 9 -10.93 -8.94 -17.53
CA GLU A 9 -10.12 -8.61 -18.72
C GLU A 9 -8.73 -9.27 -18.68
N LEU A 10 -8.20 -9.55 -17.49
CA LEU A 10 -6.85 -10.07 -17.28
C LEU A 10 -6.88 -11.40 -16.53
N SER A 11 -5.88 -12.25 -16.76
CA SER A 11 -5.60 -13.38 -15.88
C SER A 11 -5.15 -12.91 -14.48
N GLU A 12 -5.20 -13.80 -13.49
CA GLU A 12 -4.75 -13.47 -12.12
C GLU A 12 -3.29 -13.01 -12.11
N GLU A 13 -2.39 -13.68 -12.84
CA GLU A 13 -0.97 -13.30 -12.95
C GLU A 13 -0.79 -11.92 -13.60
N GLU A 14 -1.55 -11.63 -14.66
CA GLU A 14 -1.52 -10.31 -15.31
C GLU A 14 -2.07 -9.21 -14.41
N LEU A 15 -3.08 -9.52 -13.59
CA LEU A 15 -3.64 -8.60 -12.62
C LEU A 15 -2.65 -8.32 -11.49
N GLU A 16 -1.94 -9.35 -10.99
CA GLU A 16 -0.88 -9.21 -10.00
C GLU A 16 0.28 -8.37 -10.52
N ASN A 17 0.74 -8.63 -11.74
CA ASN A 17 1.78 -7.82 -12.39
C ASN A 17 1.32 -6.36 -12.59
N TYR A 18 0.06 -6.17 -13.00
CA TYR A 18 -0.50 -4.82 -13.13
C TYR A 18 -0.49 -4.07 -11.79
N TYR A 19 -0.94 -4.70 -10.70
CA TYR A 19 -0.94 -4.07 -9.39
C TYR A 19 0.46 -3.84 -8.82
N PHE A 20 1.41 -4.73 -9.11
CA PHE A 20 2.82 -4.50 -8.79
C PHE A 20 3.33 -3.23 -9.50
N GLN A 21 3.17 -3.15 -10.82
CA GLN A 21 3.62 -2.00 -11.61
C GLN A 21 2.89 -0.69 -11.27
N LEU A 22 1.62 -0.77 -10.85
CA LEU A 22 0.85 0.41 -10.46
C LEU A 22 1.44 1.11 -9.23
N HIS A 23 2.07 0.34 -8.33
CA HIS A 23 2.62 0.84 -7.07
C HIS A 23 4.15 1.02 -7.09
N ASP A 24 4.85 0.51 -8.11
CA ASP A 24 6.23 0.89 -8.42
C ASP A 24 6.25 2.32 -8.96
N LEU A 25 6.35 3.30 -8.05
CA LEU A 25 6.20 4.72 -8.37
C LEU A 25 7.46 5.30 -9.02
N ASN A 26 8.60 4.66 -8.80
CA ASN A 26 9.90 5.12 -9.28
C ASN A 26 10.38 4.35 -10.53
N GLY A 27 9.78 3.20 -10.84
CA GLY A 27 10.02 2.39 -12.04
C GLY A 27 11.25 1.47 -11.95
N ASP A 28 11.75 1.16 -10.75
CA ASP A 28 12.91 0.30 -10.54
C ASP A 28 12.56 -1.20 -10.47
N LYS A 29 11.26 -1.53 -10.58
CA LYS A 29 10.70 -2.89 -10.53
C LYS A 29 10.82 -3.55 -9.17
N GLN A 30 10.83 -2.74 -8.13
CA GLN A 30 10.82 -3.16 -6.75
C GLN A 30 9.74 -2.36 -6.00
N LEU A 31 9.26 -2.88 -4.88
CA LEU A 31 8.37 -2.14 -3.99
C LEU A 31 9.07 -1.90 -2.67
N ASP A 32 9.29 -0.63 -2.34
CA ASP A 32 9.77 -0.23 -1.03
C ASP A 32 8.62 0.00 -0.02
N GLY A 33 8.97 0.19 1.25
CA GLY A 33 7.96 0.41 2.30
C GLY A 33 7.09 1.66 2.09
N LEU A 34 7.56 2.70 1.39
CA LEU A 34 6.76 3.88 1.09
C LEU A 34 5.78 3.62 -0.05
N GLU A 35 6.16 2.81 -1.03
CA GLU A 35 5.30 2.36 -2.12
C GLU A 35 4.21 1.42 -1.61
N LEU A 36 4.54 0.49 -0.70
CA LEU A 36 3.57 -0.33 0.02
C LEU A 36 2.62 0.53 0.87
N LEU A 37 3.14 1.50 1.61
CA LEU A 37 2.33 2.45 2.39
C LEU A 37 1.37 3.25 1.50
N ALA A 38 1.85 3.71 0.34
CA ALA A 38 1.03 4.43 -0.63
C ALA A 38 -0.08 3.53 -1.19
N ALA A 39 0.22 2.26 -1.49
CA ALA A 39 -0.76 1.27 -1.93
C ALA A 39 -1.88 1.05 -0.90
N MET A 40 -1.52 0.91 0.38
CA MET A 40 -2.50 0.75 1.48
C MET A 40 -3.41 1.96 1.64
N ASN A 41 -2.87 3.16 1.49
CA ASN A 41 -3.64 4.40 1.59
C ASN A 41 -4.49 4.68 0.33
N HIS A 42 -4.15 4.10 -0.81
CA HIS A 42 -4.94 4.21 -2.05
C HIS A 42 -6.31 3.51 -1.94
N VAL A 43 -6.44 2.48 -1.09
CA VAL A 43 -7.73 1.80 -0.84
C VAL A 43 -8.64 2.61 0.08
N MET A 44 -8.07 3.53 0.87
CA MET A 44 -8.81 4.37 1.82
C MET A 44 -9.07 5.76 1.25
N GLU A 45 -10.06 5.87 0.35
CA GLU A 45 -10.67 7.17 0.08
C GLU A 45 -11.40 7.62 1.35
N ARG A 46 -10.76 8.45 2.18
CA ARG A 46 -11.51 9.24 3.15
C ARG A 46 -12.34 10.25 2.38
N GLU A 47 -13.65 10.09 2.40
CA GLU A 47 -14.56 11.21 2.29
C GLU A 47 -14.11 12.23 3.36
N ASN A 48 -13.50 13.34 2.94
CA ASN A 48 -12.99 14.33 3.87
C ASN A 48 -14.16 14.94 4.65
N GLU A 49 -14.36 14.50 5.90
CA GLU A 49 -15.36 15.05 6.81
C GLU A 49 -15.14 16.55 7.10
N PHE A 50 -13.90 17.04 6.90
CA PHE A 50 -13.51 18.42 7.16
C PHE A 50 -12.97 19.10 5.90
N THR A 51 -13.34 20.36 5.71
CA THR A 51 -12.80 21.18 4.63
C THR A 51 -11.39 21.67 4.96
N GLN A 52 -10.66 22.13 3.94
CA GLN A 52 -9.34 22.76 4.14
C GLN A 52 -9.42 23.97 5.08
N GLN A 53 -10.52 24.73 5.02
CA GLN A 53 -10.76 25.86 5.91
C GLN A 53 -10.98 25.42 7.37
N ASP A 54 -11.72 24.34 7.60
CA ASP A 54 -11.93 23.79 8.96
C ASP A 54 -10.61 23.35 9.60
N ILE A 55 -9.75 22.71 8.81
CA ILE A 55 -8.40 22.33 9.23
C ILE A 55 -7.60 23.60 9.54
N GLU A 56 -7.69 24.63 8.70
CA GLU A 56 -6.89 25.83 8.89
C GLU A 56 -7.29 26.66 10.11
N GLU A 57 -8.59 26.84 10.35
CA GLU A 57 -9.10 27.76 11.37
C GLU A 57 -9.22 27.13 12.75
N ASN A 58 -9.23 25.79 12.86
CA ASN A 58 -9.49 25.10 14.12
C ASN A 58 -8.30 24.21 14.56
N PRO A 59 -7.48 24.66 15.53
CA PRO A 59 -6.35 23.89 16.05
C PRO A 59 -6.72 22.51 16.62
N HIS A 60 -7.93 22.37 17.18
CA HIS A 60 -8.38 21.08 17.72
C HIS A 60 -8.66 20.05 16.61
N ILE A 61 -9.17 20.49 15.46
CA ILE A 61 -9.36 19.63 14.27
C ILE A 61 -8.00 19.21 13.71
N ARG A 62 -7.02 20.13 13.64
CA ARG A 62 -5.65 19.77 13.22
C ARG A 62 -5.05 18.70 14.14
N GLN A 63 -5.21 18.87 15.45
CA GLN A 63 -4.63 17.96 16.43
C GLN A 63 -5.29 16.57 16.39
N SER A 64 -6.62 16.49 16.20
CA SER A 64 -7.31 15.21 16.07
C SER A 64 -6.92 14.47 14.79
N ILE A 65 -6.83 15.18 13.65
CA ILE A 65 -6.37 14.63 12.39
C ILE A 65 -4.93 14.11 12.51
N GLN A 66 -4.04 14.88 13.14
CA GLN A 66 -2.65 14.45 13.35
C GLN A 66 -2.56 13.22 14.25
N SER A 67 -3.33 13.16 15.34
CA SER A 67 -3.34 12.00 16.24
C SER A 67 -3.78 10.75 15.48
N TRP A 68 -4.88 10.86 14.73
CA TRP A 68 -5.35 9.74 13.92
C TRP A 68 -4.33 9.30 12.87
N TRP A 69 -3.68 10.24 12.18
CA TRP A 69 -2.65 9.90 11.19
C TRP A 69 -1.46 9.22 11.83
N ASN A 70 -1.06 9.62 13.04
CA ASN A 70 0.03 8.94 13.75
C ASN A 70 -0.35 7.50 14.09
N ASP A 71 -1.56 7.28 14.60
CA ASP A 71 -2.04 5.94 14.95
C ASP A 71 -2.14 5.06 13.69
N LYS A 72 -2.75 5.58 12.62
CA LYS A 72 -2.84 4.86 11.34
C LYS A 72 -1.47 4.56 10.74
N PHE A 73 -0.57 5.55 10.70
CA PHE A 73 0.77 5.35 10.16
C PHE A 73 1.53 4.28 10.95
N GLN A 74 1.36 4.24 12.28
CA GLN A 74 1.97 3.22 13.10
C GLN A 74 1.41 1.82 12.81
N GLU A 75 0.10 1.69 12.60
CA GLU A 75 -0.52 0.43 12.19
C GLU A 75 -0.05 -0.02 10.81
N ASP A 76 -0.07 0.89 9.82
CA ASP A 76 0.38 0.58 8.45
C ASP A 76 1.87 0.19 8.43
N ALA A 77 2.72 0.88 9.19
CA ALA A 77 4.14 0.57 9.29
C ALA A 77 4.39 -0.83 9.88
N LEU A 78 3.67 -1.23 10.93
CA LEU A 78 3.80 -2.57 11.51
C LEU A 78 3.38 -3.66 10.52
N TYR A 79 2.36 -3.40 9.71
CA TYR A 79 1.93 -4.34 8.67
C TYR A 79 2.95 -4.45 7.54
N ILE A 80 3.55 -3.33 7.13
CA ILE A 80 4.65 -3.32 6.15
C ILE A 80 5.87 -4.09 6.68
N ASP A 81 6.22 -3.89 7.95
CA ASP A 81 7.29 -4.64 8.61
C ASP A 81 7.01 -6.16 8.57
N GLU A 82 5.76 -6.58 8.78
CA GLU A 82 5.34 -7.99 8.68
C GLU A 82 5.49 -8.53 7.25
N ILE A 83 5.04 -7.79 6.24
CA ILE A 83 5.20 -8.17 4.83
C ILE A 83 6.68 -8.36 4.49
N LEU A 84 7.51 -7.36 4.79
CA LEU A 84 8.94 -7.44 4.48
C LEU A 84 9.61 -8.60 5.22
N GLN A 85 9.27 -8.85 6.50
CA GLN A 85 9.83 -10.00 7.22
C GLN A 85 9.49 -11.36 6.59
N GLU A 86 8.34 -11.48 5.93
CA GLU A 86 7.90 -12.73 5.32
C GLU A 86 8.33 -12.89 3.86
N GLU A 87 8.35 -11.80 3.10
CA GLU A 87 8.44 -11.81 1.64
C GLU A 87 9.77 -11.26 1.11
N ASP A 88 10.48 -10.39 1.83
CA ASP A 88 11.83 -9.92 1.46
C ASP A 88 12.86 -11.02 1.82
N ILE A 89 13.13 -11.90 0.85
CA ILE A 89 13.92 -13.11 1.08
C ILE A 89 15.41 -12.77 1.20
N ASP A 90 15.88 -11.81 0.42
CA ASP A 90 17.29 -11.41 0.42
C ASP A 90 17.63 -10.27 1.39
N ASN A 91 16.61 -9.71 2.05
CA ASN A 91 16.68 -8.68 3.10
C ASN A 91 17.33 -7.38 2.63
N ASP A 92 17.04 -6.97 1.39
CA ASP A 92 17.56 -5.73 0.82
C ASP A 92 16.66 -4.51 1.10
N GLY A 93 15.50 -4.72 1.72
CA GLY A 93 14.52 -3.69 2.08
C GLY A 93 13.49 -3.41 0.99
N TYR A 94 13.46 -4.24 -0.05
CA TYR A 94 12.54 -4.15 -1.17
C TYR A 94 11.81 -5.48 -1.41
N LEU A 95 10.69 -5.41 -2.11
CA LEU A 95 10.07 -6.59 -2.71
C LEU A 95 10.27 -6.56 -4.22
N SER A 96 11.09 -7.49 -4.73
CA SER A 96 11.11 -7.75 -6.16
C SER A 96 9.79 -8.41 -6.61
N TYR A 97 9.50 -8.35 -7.91
CA TYR A 97 8.30 -9.02 -8.44
C TYR A 97 8.28 -10.53 -8.14
N ILE A 98 9.46 -11.18 -8.10
CA ILE A 98 9.56 -12.61 -7.83
C ILE A 98 9.18 -12.91 -6.38
N GLU A 99 9.68 -12.10 -5.43
CA GLU A 99 9.35 -12.22 -4.00
C GLU A 99 7.87 -11.98 -3.75
N PHE A 100 7.32 -10.91 -4.33
CA PHE A 100 5.90 -10.62 -4.29
C PHE A 100 5.07 -11.80 -4.83
N ALA A 101 5.40 -12.32 -6.02
CA ALA A 101 4.67 -13.44 -6.61
C ALA A 101 4.76 -14.72 -5.77
N LEU A 102 5.90 -14.97 -5.11
CA LEU A 102 6.08 -16.09 -4.19
C LEU A 102 5.21 -15.93 -2.94
N GLY A 103 5.12 -14.73 -2.37
CA GLY A 103 4.21 -14.41 -1.27
C GLY A 103 2.77 -14.80 -1.60
N ARG A 104 2.29 -14.39 -2.79
CA ARG A 104 0.93 -14.69 -3.27
C ARG A 104 0.70 -16.18 -3.55
N ALA A 105 1.68 -16.87 -4.12
CA ALA A 105 1.61 -18.31 -4.32
C ALA A 105 1.51 -19.06 -2.98
N LYS A 106 2.25 -18.61 -1.95
CA LYS A 106 2.19 -19.14 -0.58
C LYS A 106 0.82 -18.90 0.06
N GLU A 107 0.24 -17.71 -0.09
CA GLU A 107 -1.13 -17.39 0.38
C GLU A 107 -2.19 -18.30 -0.26
N ARG A 108 -2.03 -18.64 -1.54
CA ARG A 108 -2.90 -19.57 -2.28
C ARG A 108 -2.65 -21.05 -1.94
N GLY A 109 -1.56 -21.37 -1.25
CA GLY A 109 -1.14 -22.75 -0.96
C GLY A 109 -0.62 -23.51 -2.18
N GLU A 110 -0.07 -22.79 -3.17
CA GLU A 110 0.50 -23.35 -4.40
C GLU A 110 1.94 -23.84 -4.22
N ILE A 111 2.60 -23.41 -3.15
CA ILE A 111 3.97 -23.78 -2.74
C ILE A 111 4.06 -24.10 -1.25
#